data_AF-A0A6A5QYF6-F1
#
_entry.id   AF-A0A6A5QYF6-F1
#
_cell.length_a   1.000
_cell.length_b   1.000
_cell.length_c   1.000
_cell.angle_alpha   90.00
_cell.angle_beta   90.00
_cell.angle_gamma   90.00
#
_symmetry.space_group_name_H-M   'P 1'
#
loop_
_entity.id
_entity.type
_entity.pdbx_description
1 polymer ?
#
loop_
_entity_poly.entity_id
_entity_poly.type
_entity_poly.pdbx_seq_one_letter_code
_entity_poly.pdbx_strand_id
1 'polypeptide(L)'
;MGEVVPADEQSNYETFRDCLSEPVLKALAMPAERPMPKKNRHTKKSSTEKNRISVKSTEELHVKGTISSTDARAADAEDLGEFIQYLSSIIFPCLPSALRTLSYPKFRDSPSLQDAYSTPLSSSTYTPLLELISPTAIDSLTSYALLPPTSDTTDLRNLLLPVLHSYISAVTAAPPIWTTTRTTECELCARDWVPLTYHHLIPKSTHERVRKRGWHAEEMLGSVAWLCRACHSFVHRLASNEGLAREFYTVELILGGGVDGDGEKVREVEGWVKWVGGVRWKSR
;
A
#
# COMPACT_ATOMS: atom_id res chain seq x y z
N MET A 1 -9.48 16.34 13.39
CA MET A 1 -8.75 15.17 13.92
C MET A 1 -9.56 13.97 13.50
N GLY A 2 -8.94 12.97 12.86
CA GLY A 2 -9.66 11.74 12.49
C GLY A 2 -10.06 10.93 13.71
N GLU A 3 -11.10 10.11 13.58
CA GLU A 3 -11.43 9.11 14.62
C GLU A 3 -10.33 8.04 14.66
N VAL A 4 -10.03 7.53 15.87
CA VAL A 4 -9.06 6.46 16.03
C VAL A 4 -9.65 5.16 15.49
N VAL A 5 -9.03 4.61 14.44
CA VAL A 5 -9.45 3.33 13.83
C VAL A 5 -9.29 2.20 14.86
N PRO A 6 -10.31 1.36 15.09
CA PRO A 6 -10.21 0.18 15.95
C PRO A 6 -9.12 -0.80 15.48
N ALA A 7 -8.49 -1.50 16.42
CA ALA A 7 -7.39 -2.42 16.12
C ALA A 7 -7.79 -3.59 15.19
N ASP A 8 -9.06 -4.01 15.22
CA ASP A 8 -9.64 -5.03 14.34
C ASP A 8 -9.99 -4.51 12.93
N GLU A 9 -9.93 -3.19 12.71
CA GLU A 9 -10.14 -2.53 11.42
C GLU A 9 -8.83 -2.02 10.78
N GLN A 10 -7.72 -1.98 11.52
CA GLN A 10 -6.47 -1.34 11.09
C GLN A 10 -5.91 -1.89 9.76
N SER A 11 -5.88 -3.21 9.59
CA SER A 11 -5.43 -3.87 8.33
C SER A 11 -6.32 -3.52 7.13
N ASN A 12 -7.63 -3.44 7.36
CA ASN A 12 -8.60 -3.03 6.36
C ASN A 12 -8.49 -1.54 6.02
N TYR A 13 -8.23 -0.68 7.01
CA TYR A 13 -7.96 0.74 6.81
C TYR A 13 -6.70 0.97 5.96
N GLU A 14 -5.62 0.24 6.22
CA GLU A 14 -4.39 0.28 5.42
C GLU A 14 -4.65 -0.18 3.98
N THR A 15 -5.38 -1.30 3.80
CA THR A 15 -5.80 -1.79 2.48
C THR A 15 -6.66 -0.74 1.74
N PHE A 16 -7.59 -0.09 2.43
CA PHE A 16 -8.43 0.96 1.86
C PHE A 16 -7.63 2.20 1.44
N ARG A 17 -6.68 2.65 2.29
CA ARG A 17 -5.76 3.76 1.98
C ARG A 17 -4.96 3.47 0.73
N ASP A 18 -4.45 2.26 0.60
CA ASP A 18 -3.64 1.84 -0.55
C ASP A 18 -4.52 1.79 -1.82
N CYS A 19 -5.77 1.31 -1.73
CA CYS A 19 -6.76 1.39 -2.81
C CYS A 19 -7.19 2.82 -3.18
N LEU A 20 -7.14 3.78 -2.24
CA LEU A 20 -7.44 5.19 -2.50
C LEU A 20 -6.27 5.91 -3.20
N SER A 21 -5.04 5.42 -3.05
CA SER A 21 -3.84 6.06 -3.59
C SER A 21 -3.87 6.20 -5.12
N GLU A 22 -4.24 5.15 -5.86
CA GLU A 22 -4.22 5.16 -7.34
C GLU A 22 -5.22 6.17 -7.93
N PRO A 23 -6.50 6.24 -7.51
CA PRO A 23 -7.43 7.27 -7.98
C PRO A 23 -6.99 8.69 -7.63
N VAL A 24 -6.44 8.93 -6.42
CA VAL A 24 -5.92 10.25 -6.01
C VAL A 24 -4.72 10.66 -6.87
N LEU A 25 -3.73 9.78 -7.02
CA LEU A 25 -2.57 9.98 -7.91
C LEU A 25 -3.00 10.30 -9.34
N LYS A 26 -3.97 9.55 -9.87
CA LYS A 26 -4.49 9.73 -11.22
C LYS A 26 -5.20 11.08 -11.39
N ALA A 27 -6.02 11.49 -10.42
CA ALA A 27 -6.72 12.78 -10.45
C ALA A 27 -5.72 13.95 -10.40
N LEU A 28 -4.73 13.91 -9.51
CA LEU A 28 -3.71 14.95 -9.38
C LEU A 28 -2.74 15.00 -10.58
N ALA A 29 -2.50 13.87 -11.26
CA ALA A 29 -1.67 13.80 -12.45
C ALA A 29 -2.38 14.28 -13.74
N MET A 30 -3.70 14.46 -13.73
CA MET A 30 -4.42 14.99 -14.90
C MET A 30 -4.14 16.49 -15.05
N PRO A 31 -3.65 16.96 -16.24
CA PRO A 31 -3.40 18.37 -16.43
C PRO A 31 -4.71 19.17 -16.37
N ALA A 32 -4.84 20.05 -15.38
CA ALA A 32 -5.91 21.05 -15.40
C ALA A 32 -5.88 21.83 -16.72
N GLU A 33 -6.98 21.83 -17.48
CA GLU A 33 -7.07 22.50 -18.77
C GLU A 33 -6.84 24.01 -18.60
N ARG A 34 -5.61 24.46 -18.81
CA ARG A 34 -5.30 25.88 -18.83
C ARG A 34 -5.94 26.50 -20.08
N PRO A 35 -6.83 27.50 -19.94
CA PRO A 35 -7.49 28.10 -21.09
C PRO A 35 -6.44 28.73 -22.03
N MET A 36 -6.39 28.26 -23.27
CA MET A 36 -5.43 28.70 -24.28
C MET A 36 -5.54 30.22 -24.49
N PRO A 37 -4.46 31.00 -24.33
CA PRO A 37 -4.49 32.42 -24.67
C PRO A 37 -4.65 32.57 -26.18
N LYS A 38 -5.72 33.27 -26.60
CA LYS A 38 -6.01 33.53 -28.02
C LYS A 38 -4.81 34.22 -28.68
N LYS A 39 -4.16 33.53 -29.63
CA LYS A 39 -3.08 34.12 -30.45
C LYS A 39 -3.65 35.25 -31.33
N ASN A 40 -3.49 36.49 -30.89
CA ASN A 40 -3.72 37.65 -31.74
C ASN A 40 -2.73 37.62 -32.93
N ARG A 41 -3.29 37.42 -34.12
CA ARG A 41 -2.60 37.35 -35.40
C ARG A 41 -2.15 38.75 -35.83
N HIS A 42 -0.99 39.20 -35.35
CA HIS A 42 -0.40 40.45 -35.86
C HIS A 42 0.18 40.28 -37.26
N THR A 43 -0.19 41.20 -38.14
CA THR A 43 0.23 41.29 -39.53
C THR A 43 1.68 41.79 -39.66
N LYS A 44 2.42 41.17 -40.57
CA LYS A 44 3.84 41.45 -40.83
C LYS A 44 3.97 42.65 -41.78
N LYS A 45 4.67 43.72 -41.37
CA LYS A 45 5.15 44.78 -42.28
C LYS A 45 6.53 45.27 -41.81
N SER A 46 7.35 45.73 -42.76
CA SER A 46 8.82 45.80 -42.66
C SER A 46 9.40 47.19 -42.87
N SER A 47 10.44 47.54 -42.08
CA SER A 47 11.60 48.38 -42.44
C SER A 47 12.55 48.39 -41.22
N THR A 48 13.84 48.02 -41.30
CA THR A 48 14.99 48.79 -41.84
C THR A 48 15.10 50.16 -41.14
N GLU A 49 16.06 50.45 -40.24
CA GLU A 49 17.47 50.79 -40.53
C GLU A 49 18.32 50.89 -39.22
N LYS A 50 19.63 50.75 -39.40
CA LYS A 50 20.84 50.73 -38.54
C LYS A 50 21.00 51.67 -37.29
N ASN A 51 21.52 51.05 -36.22
CA ASN A 51 22.80 51.34 -35.53
C ASN A 51 23.04 52.63 -34.71
N ARG A 52 23.22 52.49 -33.38
CA ARG A 52 24.31 53.15 -32.62
C ARG A 52 24.61 52.49 -31.24
N ILE A 53 25.78 52.80 -30.70
CA ILE A 53 26.48 52.13 -29.57
C ILE A 53 26.32 52.93 -28.26
N SER A 54 26.25 52.26 -27.08
CA SER A 54 27.18 52.43 -25.92
C SER A 54 26.59 52.19 -24.49
N VAL A 55 27.11 51.16 -23.81
CA VAL A 55 27.65 51.16 -22.40
C VAL A 55 26.76 51.35 -21.15
N LYS A 56 26.83 50.33 -20.26
CA LYS A 56 26.60 50.29 -18.77
C LYS A 56 25.21 50.70 -18.24
N SER A 57 24.67 50.19 -17.13
CA SER A 57 25.14 49.22 -16.10
C SER A 57 24.09 48.08 -15.98
N THR A 58 24.08 47.13 -15.05
CA THR A 58 24.86 46.85 -13.81
C THR A 58 24.92 45.33 -13.57
N GLU A 59 25.51 44.87 -12.47
CA GLU A 59 25.52 43.48 -12.02
C GLU A 59 24.59 43.30 -10.81
N GLU A 60 23.77 42.24 -10.80
CA GLU A 60 23.19 41.70 -9.56
C GLU A 60 23.53 40.21 -9.44
N LEU A 61 23.93 39.81 -8.24
CA LEU A 61 24.58 38.53 -7.95
C LEU A 61 23.58 37.36 -7.95
N HIS A 62 23.81 36.41 -8.87
CA HIS A 62 23.01 35.21 -9.01
C HIS A 62 23.44 34.15 -7.98
N VAL A 63 22.93 34.22 -6.75
CA VAL A 63 23.13 33.14 -5.75
C VAL A 63 22.27 31.94 -6.13
N LYS A 64 22.86 31.06 -6.95
CA LYS A 64 22.24 29.80 -7.38
C LYS A 64 22.30 28.78 -6.25
N GLY A 65 21.36 28.87 -5.31
CA GLY A 65 21.11 27.82 -4.33
C GLY A 65 20.58 26.58 -5.02
N THR A 66 21.46 25.63 -5.35
CA THR A 66 21.07 24.29 -5.81
C THR A 66 20.48 23.52 -4.65
N ILE A 67 19.19 23.72 -4.38
CA ILE A 67 18.39 22.75 -3.62
C ILE A 67 18.36 21.47 -4.47
N SER A 68 18.73 20.33 -3.88
CA SER A 68 18.79 19.08 -4.61
C SER A 68 17.38 18.69 -5.07
N SER A 69 17.22 18.39 -6.35
CA SER A 69 15.93 17.96 -6.92
C SER A 69 15.47 16.59 -6.41
N THR A 70 16.29 15.91 -5.62
CA THR A 70 15.94 14.72 -4.83
C THR A 70 15.09 15.07 -3.62
N ASP A 71 15.46 16.13 -2.89
CA ASP A 71 14.91 16.42 -1.57
C ASP A 71 13.51 17.05 -1.71
N ALA A 72 13.34 17.91 -2.72
CA ALA A 72 12.01 18.42 -3.10
C ALA A 72 11.06 17.29 -3.49
N ARG A 73 11.51 16.31 -4.29
CA ARG A 73 10.68 15.16 -4.70
C ARG A 73 10.38 14.18 -3.56
N ALA A 74 11.25 14.10 -2.56
CA ALA A 74 11.01 13.31 -1.36
C ALA A 74 9.92 13.98 -0.51
N ALA A 75 10.01 15.30 -0.29
CA ALA A 75 8.98 16.08 0.38
C ALA A 75 7.63 16.02 -0.35
N ASP A 76 7.60 16.25 -1.68
CA ASP A 76 6.38 16.15 -2.49
C ASP A 76 5.68 14.77 -2.37
N ALA A 77 6.45 13.69 -2.14
CA ALA A 77 5.94 12.33 -1.97
C ALA A 77 5.50 12.01 -0.54
N GLU A 78 6.18 12.57 0.46
CA GLU A 78 5.83 12.46 1.88
C GLU A 78 4.55 13.24 2.18
N ASP A 79 4.45 14.50 1.70
CA ASP A 79 3.24 15.33 1.74
C ASP A 79 2.03 14.62 1.10
N LEU A 80 2.25 13.91 -0.02
CA LEU A 80 1.20 13.15 -0.70
C LEU A 80 0.77 11.90 0.10
N GLY A 81 1.71 11.24 0.78
CA GLY A 81 1.42 10.14 1.70
C GLY A 81 0.56 10.59 2.87
N GLU A 82 0.93 11.70 3.52
CA GLU A 82 0.13 12.33 4.59
C GLU A 82 -1.26 12.74 4.08
N PHE A 83 -1.36 13.28 2.87
CA PHE A 83 -2.63 13.67 2.27
C PHE A 83 -3.57 12.47 2.02
N ILE A 84 -3.06 11.37 1.46
CA ILE A 84 -3.86 10.14 1.24
C ILE A 84 -4.28 9.54 2.60
N GLN A 85 -3.40 9.57 3.60
CA GLN A 85 -3.71 9.16 4.97
C GLN A 85 -4.81 10.03 5.59
N TYR A 86 -4.75 11.35 5.41
CA TYR A 86 -5.78 12.28 5.86
C TYR A 86 -7.15 11.97 5.22
N LEU A 87 -7.22 11.83 3.89
CA LEU A 87 -8.46 11.47 3.20
C LEU A 87 -9.01 10.11 3.66
N SER A 88 -8.14 9.12 3.84
CA SER A 88 -8.54 7.80 4.34
C SER A 88 -9.16 7.91 5.74
N SER A 89 -8.57 8.73 6.62
CA SER A 89 -9.04 8.94 7.99
C SER A 89 -10.41 9.63 8.12
N ILE A 90 -10.89 10.28 7.06
CA ILE A 90 -12.21 10.94 7.02
C ILE A 90 -13.23 10.23 6.14
N ILE A 91 -12.80 9.35 5.22
CA ILE A 91 -13.69 8.57 4.33
C ILE A 91 -13.96 7.18 4.90
N PHE A 92 -12.94 6.46 5.40
CA PHE A 92 -13.10 5.08 5.86
C PHE A 92 -14.10 4.94 7.03
N PRO A 93 -14.10 5.80 8.08
CA PRO A 93 -15.05 5.68 9.19
C PRO A 93 -16.52 5.82 8.79
N CYS A 94 -16.82 6.52 7.67
CA CYS A 94 -18.16 6.63 7.11
C CYS A 94 -18.70 5.29 6.58
N LEU A 95 -17.85 4.31 6.29
CA LEU A 95 -18.26 3.01 5.78
C LEU A 95 -18.93 2.17 6.89
N PRO A 96 -19.93 1.32 6.56
CA PRO A 96 -20.53 0.40 7.53
C PRO A 96 -19.49 -0.52 8.18
N SER A 97 -19.62 -0.82 9.48
CA SER A 97 -18.67 -1.70 10.20
C SER A 97 -18.55 -3.11 9.57
N ALA A 98 -19.63 -3.61 8.95
CA ALA A 98 -19.60 -4.86 8.17
C ALA A 98 -18.67 -4.80 6.94
N LEU A 99 -18.47 -3.60 6.37
CA LEU A 99 -17.55 -3.35 5.27
C LEU A 99 -16.13 -3.00 5.78
N ARG A 100 -16.02 -2.24 6.89
CA ARG A 100 -14.72 -1.92 7.52
C ARG A 100 -14.01 -3.12 8.11
N THR A 101 -14.74 -4.14 8.57
CA THR A 101 -14.18 -5.39 9.12
C THR A 101 -14.29 -6.58 8.15
N LEU A 102 -14.59 -6.35 6.87
CA LEU A 102 -14.82 -7.40 5.88
C LEU A 102 -13.54 -8.22 5.63
N SER A 103 -13.65 -9.53 5.50
CA SER A 103 -12.51 -10.41 5.23
C SER A 103 -12.93 -11.65 4.45
N TYR A 104 -11.99 -12.32 3.78
CA TYR A 104 -12.27 -13.53 2.99
C TYR A 104 -13.08 -14.60 3.76
N PRO A 105 -12.77 -14.97 5.02
CA PRO A 105 -13.59 -15.94 5.76
C PRO A 105 -15.01 -15.43 6.02
N LYS A 106 -15.16 -14.19 6.50
CA LYS A 106 -16.48 -13.59 6.75
C LYS A 106 -17.32 -13.54 5.47
N PHE A 107 -16.71 -13.18 4.35
CA PHE A 107 -17.37 -13.12 3.04
C PHE A 107 -17.72 -14.52 2.53
N ARG A 108 -16.78 -15.48 2.54
CA ARG A 108 -16.99 -16.88 2.14
C ARG A 108 -18.12 -17.54 2.93
N ASP A 109 -18.18 -17.30 4.23
CA ASP A 109 -19.08 -18.01 5.16
C ASP A 109 -20.43 -17.29 5.37
N SER A 110 -20.63 -16.11 4.76
CA SER A 110 -21.85 -15.29 4.90
C SER A 110 -22.51 -14.94 3.56
N PRO A 111 -23.60 -15.62 3.16
CA PRO A 111 -24.32 -15.32 1.92
C PRO A 111 -24.85 -13.89 1.83
N SER A 112 -25.19 -13.26 2.95
CA SER A 112 -25.66 -11.86 2.97
C SER A 112 -24.54 -10.85 2.73
N LEU A 113 -23.30 -11.14 3.15
CA LEU A 113 -22.14 -10.32 2.77
C LEU A 113 -21.78 -10.51 1.30
N GLN A 114 -21.97 -11.70 0.74
CA GLN A 114 -21.80 -11.95 -0.70
C GLN A 114 -22.82 -11.17 -1.54
N ASP A 115 -24.10 -11.24 -1.19
CA ASP A 115 -25.17 -10.50 -1.89
C ASP A 115 -24.95 -8.98 -1.82
N ALA A 116 -24.60 -8.46 -0.64
CA ALA A 116 -24.34 -7.03 -0.45
C ALA A 116 -23.09 -6.54 -1.20
N TYR A 117 -21.96 -7.25 -1.10
CA TYR A 117 -20.63 -6.72 -1.45
C TYR A 117 -19.94 -7.41 -2.62
N SER A 118 -20.56 -8.36 -3.33
CA SER A 118 -19.96 -8.90 -4.56
C SER A 118 -19.67 -7.80 -5.59
N THR A 119 -18.45 -7.77 -6.12
CA THR A 119 -18.04 -6.82 -7.15
C THR A 119 -18.34 -7.36 -8.56
N PRO A 120 -18.85 -6.54 -9.50
CA PRO A 120 -19.16 -5.11 -9.36
C PRO A 120 -20.41 -4.86 -8.51
N LEU A 121 -20.34 -3.84 -7.64
CA LEU A 121 -21.42 -3.52 -6.70
C LEU A 121 -22.70 -3.10 -7.42
N SER A 122 -23.82 -3.57 -6.91
CA SER A 122 -25.15 -3.15 -7.34
C SER A 122 -25.40 -1.66 -7.05
N SER A 123 -26.28 -1.01 -7.82
CA SER A 123 -26.71 0.36 -7.53
C SER A 123 -27.45 0.50 -6.20
N SER A 124 -28.18 -0.54 -5.79
CA SER A 124 -28.78 -0.66 -4.47
C SER A 124 -27.74 -0.70 -3.34
N THR A 125 -26.53 -1.21 -3.58
CA THR A 125 -25.44 -1.19 -2.58
C THR A 125 -24.66 0.12 -2.61
N TYR A 126 -24.16 0.55 -3.77
CA TYR A 126 -23.22 1.68 -3.79
C TYR A 126 -23.90 3.02 -3.49
N THR A 127 -25.18 3.21 -3.84
CA THR A 127 -25.87 4.49 -3.61
C THR A 127 -25.90 4.88 -2.11
N PRO A 128 -26.43 4.04 -1.19
CA PRO A 128 -26.40 4.36 0.24
C PRO A 128 -24.98 4.42 0.82
N LEU A 129 -23.98 3.72 0.25
CA LEU A 129 -22.58 3.86 0.68
C LEU A 129 -22.00 5.25 0.36
N LEU A 130 -22.39 5.85 -0.76
CA LEU A 130 -21.97 7.21 -1.14
C LEU A 130 -22.73 8.29 -0.34
N GLU A 131 -23.99 8.04 0.02
CA GLU A 131 -24.78 8.92 0.90
C GLU A 131 -24.25 8.99 2.34
N LEU A 132 -23.46 7.99 2.77
CA LEU A 132 -22.84 7.96 4.10
C LEU A 132 -21.57 8.83 4.22
N ILE A 133 -20.93 9.24 3.11
CA ILE A 133 -19.68 10.00 3.23
C ILE A 133 -19.96 11.40 3.75
N SER A 134 -19.20 11.83 4.76
CA SER A 134 -19.47 13.08 5.46
C SER A 134 -19.31 14.31 4.54
N PRO A 135 -20.08 15.41 4.76
CA PRO A 135 -19.86 16.67 4.06
C PRO A 135 -18.41 17.16 4.16
N THR A 136 -17.78 17.00 5.34
CA THR A 136 -16.36 17.30 5.57
C THR A 136 -15.41 16.56 4.60
N ALA A 137 -15.72 15.30 4.27
CA ALA A 137 -14.95 14.55 3.28
C ALA A 137 -15.18 15.09 1.86
N ILE A 138 -16.42 15.42 1.49
CA ILE A 138 -16.75 16.02 0.19
C ILE A 138 -16.08 17.40 0.02
N ASP A 139 -16.14 18.24 1.05
CA ASP A 139 -15.50 19.56 1.09
C ASP A 139 -13.98 19.44 0.93
N SER A 140 -13.37 18.44 1.58
CA SER A 140 -11.95 18.14 1.45
C SER A 140 -11.60 17.71 0.02
N LEU A 141 -12.29 16.70 -0.53
CA LEU A 141 -12.10 16.22 -1.89
C LEU A 141 -12.26 17.35 -2.94
N THR A 142 -13.20 18.28 -2.71
CA THR A 142 -13.43 19.46 -3.55
C THR A 142 -12.30 20.49 -3.40
N SER A 143 -11.88 20.79 -2.17
CA SER A 143 -10.81 21.75 -1.86
C SER A 143 -9.47 21.36 -2.50
N TYR A 144 -9.18 20.06 -2.55
CA TYR A 144 -7.97 19.50 -3.18
C TYR A 144 -8.17 19.13 -4.66
N ALA A 145 -9.24 19.59 -5.30
CA ALA A 145 -9.55 19.41 -6.72
C ALA A 145 -9.65 17.93 -7.20
N LEU A 146 -9.91 17.00 -6.29
CA LEU A 146 -10.27 15.60 -6.62
C LEU A 146 -11.73 15.48 -7.07
N LEU A 147 -12.55 16.46 -6.71
CA LEU A 147 -13.95 16.62 -7.12
C LEU A 147 -14.17 18.04 -7.66
N PRO A 148 -14.99 18.23 -8.73
CA PRO A 148 -15.31 19.56 -9.25
C PRO A 148 -16.10 20.43 -8.24
N PRO A 149 -16.05 21.78 -8.35
CA PRO A 149 -16.70 22.70 -7.39
C PRO A 149 -18.22 22.57 -7.25
N THR A 150 -18.87 21.89 -8.19
CA THR A 150 -20.31 21.59 -8.19
C THR A 150 -20.53 20.10 -8.41
N SER A 151 -19.83 19.27 -7.64
CA SER A 151 -19.96 17.81 -7.71
C SER A 151 -21.37 17.33 -7.42
N ASP A 152 -21.81 16.36 -8.22
CA ASP A 152 -23.00 15.56 -7.96
C ASP A 152 -22.63 14.16 -7.41
N THR A 153 -23.64 13.30 -7.26
CA THR A 153 -23.42 11.90 -6.86
C THR A 153 -22.73 11.06 -7.95
N THR A 154 -22.71 11.53 -9.21
CA THR A 154 -22.00 10.89 -10.32
C THR A 154 -20.49 11.09 -10.20
N ASP A 155 -20.03 12.31 -9.90
CA ASP A 155 -18.62 12.60 -9.69
C ASP A 155 -18.06 11.85 -8.48
N LEU A 156 -18.79 11.88 -7.36
CA LEU A 156 -18.44 11.12 -6.16
C LEU A 156 -18.38 9.61 -6.43
N ARG A 157 -19.32 9.07 -7.21
CA ARG A 157 -19.32 7.67 -7.67
C ARG A 157 -18.09 7.38 -8.55
N ASN A 158 -17.76 8.26 -9.48
CA ASN A 158 -16.63 8.05 -10.41
C ASN A 158 -15.30 7.97 -9.66
N LEU A 159 -15.15 8.72 -8.56
CA LEU A 159 -13.98 8.67 -7.68
C LEU A 159 -13.99 7.44 -6.75
N LEU A 160 -15.07 7.22 -6.00
CA LEU A 160 -15.09 6.25 -4.90
C LEU A 160 -15.50 4.83 -5.30
N LEU A 161 -16.32 4.63 -6.34
CA LEU A 161 -16.74 3.28 -6.74
C LEU A 161 -15.56 2.38 -7.17
N PRO A 162 -14.55 2.87 -7.92
CA PRO A 162 -13.32 2.11 -8.16
C PRO A 162 -12.55 1.76 -6.88
N VAL A 163 -12.46 2.70 -5.93
CA VAL A 163 -11.81 2.46 -4.61
C VAL A 163 -12.52 1.35 -3.86
N LEU A 164 -13.86 1.41 -3.76
CA LEU A 164 -14.68 0.40 -3.09
C LEU A 164 -14.56 -0.97 -3.76
N HIS A 165 -14.57 -1.03 -5.10
CA HIS A 165 -14.37 -2.28 -5.83
C HIS A 165 -12.97 -2.88 -5.57
N SER A 166 -11.92 -2.06 -5.62
CA SER A 166 -10.55 -2.49 -5.37
C SER A 166 -10.38 -2.99 -3.92
N TYR A 167 -10.83 -2.20 -2.95
CA TYR A 167 -10.80 -2.53 -1.52
C TYR A 167 -11.54 -3.83 -1.22
N ILE A 168 -12.78 -3.98 -1.68
CA ILE A 168 -13.55 -5.22 -1.45
C ILE A 168 -12.85 -6.40 -2.10
N SER A 169 -12.42 -6.28 -3.36
CA SER A 169 -11.70 -7.34 -4.08
C SER A 169 -10.44 -7.78 -3.34
N ALA A 170 -9.72 -6.84 -2.72
CA ALA A 170 -8.52 -7.11 -1.94
C ALA A 170 -8.84 -7.84 -0.62
N VAL A 171 -9.76 -7.33 0.21
CA VAL A 171 -10.07 -7.94 1.52
C VAL A 171 -10.88 -9.23 1.41
N THR A 172 -11.57 -9.47 0.30
CA THR A 172 -12.27 -10.74 0.00
C THR A 172 -11.49 -11.64 -0.97
N ALA A 173 -10.25 -11.31 -1.32
CA ALA A 173 -9.41 -12.18 -2.14
C ALA A 173 -9.21 -13.54 -1.44
N ALA A 174 -9.30 -14.63 -2.20
CA ALA A 174 -8.89 -15.92 -1.68
C ALA A 174 -7.39 -15.88 -1.30
N PRO A 175 -6.98 -16.53 -0.20
CA PRO A 175 -5.57 -16.64 0.17
C PRO A 175 -4.77 -17.19 -1.01
N PRO A 176 -3.55 -16.69 -1.27
CA PRO A 176 -2.78 -17.10 -2.43
C PRO A 176 -2.51 -18.61 -2.39
N ILE A 177 -2.48 -19.25 -3.55
CA ILE A 177 -2.00 -20.63 -3.65
C ILE A 177 -0.50 -20.59 -3.32
N TRP A 178 -0.14 -20.92 -2.09
CA TRP A 178 1.20 -20.73 -1.53
C TRP A 178 2.36 -21.38 -2.32
N THR A 179 2.07 -22.31 -3.25
CA THR A 179 3.08 -22.84 -4.19
C THR A 179 3.41 -21.90 -5.35
N THR A 180 2.55 -20.94 -5.68
CA THR A 180 2.78 -19.94 -6.75
C THR A 180 3.44 -18.65 -6.25
N THR A 181 3.62 -18.47 -4.94
CA THR A 181 4.26 -17.27 -4.35
C THR A 181 5.79 -17.27 -4.46
N ARG A 182 6.36 -18.05 -5.39
CA ARG A 182 7.82 -18.27 -5.44
C ARG A 182 8.58 -17.01 -5.84
N THR A 183 9.30 -16.45 -4.87
CA THR A 183 10.22 -15.34 -5.05
C THR A 183 11.47 -15.71 -5.86
N THR A 184 12.19 -14.70 -6.33
CA THR A 184 13.53 -14.83 -6.93
C THR A 184 14.65 -14.85 -5.90
N GLU A 185 14.40 -14.35 -4.68
CA GLU A 185 15.37 -14.20 -3.60
C GLU A 185 14.89 -14.78 -2.27
N CYS A 186 15.83 -15.08 -1.37
CA CYS A 186 15.52 -15.65 -0.07
C CYS A 186 14.85 -14.62 0.85
N GLU A 187 13.59 -14.83 1.21
CA GLU A 187 12.76 -13.86 1.97
C GLU A 187 13.34 -13.44 3.34
N LEU A 188 14.24 -14.23 3.93
CA LEU A 188 14.97 -13.83 5.15
C LEU A 188 16.30 -13.11 4.92
N CYS A 189 16.99 -13.28 3.78
CA CYS A 189 18.37 -12.75 3.62
C CYS A 189 18.67 -12.09 2.28
N ALA A 190 17.64 -11.81 1.47
CA ALA A 190 17.70 -11.10 0.18
C ALA A 190 18.77 -11.62 -0.81
N ARG A 191 19.17 -12.89 -0.70
CA ARG A 191 20.08 -13.53 -1.67
C ARG A 191 19.27 -14.12 -2.82
N ASP A 192 19.47 -13.56 -4.01
CA ASP A 192 18.93 -13.98 -5.30
C ASP A 192 19.81 -15.05 -6.00
N TRP A 193 21.13 -15.03 -5.77
CA TRP A 193 22.10 -15.93 -6.40
C TRP A 193 22.13 -17.37 -5.84
N VAL A 194 21.13 -17.80 -5.05
CA VAL A 194 21.12 -19.11 -4.37
C VAL A 194 19.82 -19.89 -4.56
N PRO A 195 19.86 -21.24 -4.62
CA PRO A 195 18.65 -22.05 -4.66
C PRO A 195 17.78 -21.85 -3.41
N LEU A 196 16.50 -21.56 -3.66
CA LEU A 196 15.46 -21.47 -2.63
C LEU A 196 14.82 -22.83 -2.37
N THR A 197 14.24 -22.98 -1.19
CA THR A 197 13.54 -24.18 -0.73
C THR A 197 12.21 -23.78 -0.12
N TYR A 198 11.21 -24.64 -0.30
CA TYR A 198 9.86 -24.46 0.21
C TYR A 198 9.82 -24.77 1.72
N HIS A 199 9.59 -23.76 2.56
CA HIS A 199 9.52 -23.90 4.01
C HIS A 199 8.10 -23.58 4.50
N HIS A 200 7.49 -24.49 5.27
CA HIS A 200 6.18 -24.26 5.88
C HIS A 200 6.31 -23.43 7.16
N LEU A 201 5.79 -22.20 7.15
CA LEU A 201 5.81 -21.28 8.29
C LEU A 201 5.00 -21.83 9.47
N ILE A 202 3.85 -22.46 9.19
CA ILE A 202 3.16 -23.34 10.14
C ILE A 202 3.50 -24.80 9.76
N PRO A 203 4.38 -25.50 10.48
CA PRO A 203 4.82 -26.84 10.10
C PRO A 203 3.65 -27.83 10.04
N LYS A 204 3.54 -28.60 8.95
CA LYS A 204 2.47 -29.60 8.72
C LYS A 204 2.24 -30.56 9.90
N SER A 205 3.28 -30.91 10.66
CA SER A 205 3.18 -31.73 11.86
C SER A 205 2.36 -31.11 13.01
N THR A 206 2.05 -29.81 12.94
CA THR A 206 1.28 -29.08 13.95
C THR A 206 -0.14 -28.73 13.51
N HIS A 207 -0.50 -28.92 12.23
CA HIS A 207 -1.80 -28.48 11.67
C HIS A 207 -3.01 -29.02 12.46
N GLU A 208 -2.99 -30.29 12.86
CA GLU A 208 -4.06 -30.88 13.69
C GLU A 208 -4.19 -30.18 15.07
N ARG A 209 -3.05 -29.78 15.67
CA ARG A 209 -3.00 -29.06 16.95
C ARG A 209 -3.47 -27.61 16.80
N VAL A 210 -3.07 -26.94 15.71
CA VAL A 210 -3.51 -25.59 15.35
C VAL A 210 -5.04 -25.57 15.21
N ARG A 211 -5.62 -26.48 14.42
CA ARG A 211 -7.07 -26.64 14.27
C ARG A 211 -7.78 -26.90 15.60
N LYS A 212 -7.30 -27.87 16.39
CA LYS A 212 -7.90 -28.24 17.68
C LYS A 212 -7.83 -27.13 18.74
N ARG A 213 -6.88 -26.20 18.64
CA ARG A 213 -6.68 -25.09 19.58
C ARG A 213 -7.14 -23.74 19.05
N GLY A 214 -7.57 -23.66 17.78
CA GLY A 214 -7.99 -22.41 17.15
C GLY A 214 -6.89 -21.35 17.09
N TRP A 215 -5.61 -21.74 16.98
CA TRP A 215 -4.51 -20.77 17.00
C TRP A 215 -4.48 -19.88 15.75
N HIS A 216 -4.83 -20.45 14.59
CA HIS A 216 -4.84 -19.76 13.30
C HIS A 216 -6.07 -20.16 12.51
N ALA A 217 -6.47 -19.29 11.59
CA ALA A 217 -7.47 -19.63 10.59
C ALA A 217 -6.96 -20.70 9.61
N GLU A 218 -7.88 -21.47 9.03
CA GLU A 218 -7.56 -22.67 8.24
C GLU A 218 -6.71 -22.36 7.00
N GLU A 219 -6.95 -21.22 6.37
CA GLU A 219 -6.18 -20.67 5.24
C GLU A 219 -4.69 -20.44 5.54
N MET A 220 -4.35 -20.11 6.80
CA MET A 220 -2.98 -19.84 7.21
C MET A 220 -2.14 -21.11 7.32
N LEU A 221 -2.75 -22.29 7.47
CA LEU A 221 -2.02 -23.57 7.53
C LEU A 221 -1.20 -23.84 6.26
N GLY A 222 -1.61 -23.26 5.12
CA GLY A 222 -0.89 -23.34 3.86
C GLY A 222 0.38 -22.50 3.80
N SER A 223 0.59 -21.54 4.72
CA SER A 223 1.59 -20.48 4.59
C SER A 223 3.03 -21.00 4.50
N VAL A 224 3.80 -20.37 3.62
CA VAL A 224 5.18 -20.75 3.33
C VAL A 224 6.08 -19.54 3.11
N ALA A 225 7.38 -19.78 3.28
CA ALA A 225 8.45 -18.90 2.85
C ALA A 225 9.43 -19.65 1.93
N TRP A 226 10.01 -18.93 0.99
CA TRP A 226 11.00 -19.36 0.02
C TRP A 226 12.39 -19.01 0.54
N LEU A 227 12.92 -19.94 1.34
CA LEU A 227 14.16 -19.75 2.06
C LEU A 227 15.30 -20.50 1.38
N CYS A 228 16.46 -19.88 1.24
CA CYS A 228 17.67 -20.63 0.91
C CYS A 228 17.97 -21.68 1.99
N ARG A 229 18.69 -22.75 1.63
CA ARG A 229 18.99 -23.87 2.55
C ARG A 229 19.55 -23.42 3.90
N ALA A 230 20.43 -22.42 3.93
CA ALA A 230 21.04 -21.92 5.17
C ALA A 230 20.00 -21.26 6.11
N CYS A 231 19.10 -20.44 5.58
CA CYS A 231 18.03 -19.80 6.35
C CYS A 231 16.97 -20.81 6.79
N HIS A 232 16.59 -21.74 5.92
CA HIS A 232 15.68 -22.84 6.27
C HIS A 232 16.22 -23.64 7.48
N SER A 233 17.48 -24.06 7.44
CA SER A 233 18.11 -24.77 8.58
C SER A 233 18.25 -23.90 9.82
N PHE A 234 18.27 -22.56 9.70
CA PHE A 234 18.30 -21.64 10.83
C PHE A 234 16.92 -21.50 11.49
N VAL A 235 15.84 -21.35 10.73
CA VAL A 235 14.47 -21.24 11.28
C VAL A 235 14.10 -22.47 12.13
N HIS A 236 14.46 -23.69 11.68
CA HIS A 236 14.28 -24.91 12.47
C HIS A 236 15.22 -25.06 13.68
N ARG A 237 16.18 -24.16 13.89
CA ARG A 237 16.97 -24.03 15.14
C ARG A 237 16.46 -22.90 16.03
N LEU A 238 15.90 -21.85 15.45
CA LEU A 238 15.40 -20.66 16.14
C LEU A 238 14.31 -21.02 17.16
N ALA A 239 13.37 -21.88 16.75
CA ALA A 239 12.25 -22.36 17.56
C ALA A 239 11.88 -23.81 17.21
N SER A 240 11.18 -24.49 18.13
CA SER A 240 10.58 -25.81 17.87
C SER A 240 9.43 -25.72 16.87
N ASN A 241 8.97 -26.83 16.27
CA ASN A 241 7.83 -26.80 15.36
C ASN A 241 6.55 -26.20 15.98
N GLU A 242 6.33 -26.36 17.29
CA GLU A 242 5.22 -25.70 18.00
C GLU A 242 5.48 -24.22 18.24
N GLY A 243 6.72 -23.83 18.55
CA GLY A 243 7.11 -22.41 18.64
C GLY A 243 6.93 -21.69 17.30
N LEU A 244 7.39 -22.29 16.19
CA LEU A 244 7.12 -21.78 14.83
C LEU A 244 5.62 -21.59 14.58
N ALA A 245 4.81 -22.61 14.90
CA ALA A 245 3.36 -22.57 14.72
C ALA A 245 2.62 -21.59 15.64
N ARG A 246 3.21 -21.14 16.76
CA ARG A 246 2.55 -20.24 17.73
C ARG A 246 3.06 -18.80 17.65
N GLU A 247 4.37 -18.64 17.54
CA GLU A 247 5.09 -17.39 17.77
C GLU A 247 5.76 -16.86 16.50
N PHE A 248 6.11 -17.72 15.53
CA PHE A 248 6.93 -17.33 14.35
C PHE A 248 6.29 -17.79 13.01
N TYR A 249 4.97 -17.63 12.87
CA TYR A 249 4.18 -18.18 11.76
C TYR A 249 4.11 -17.28 10.50
N THR A 250 4.87 -16.18 10.47
CA THR A 250 5.10 -15.34 9.27
C THR A 250 6.59 -14.95 9.17
N VAL A 251 7.03 -14.45 8.02
CA VAL A 251 8.43 -14.00 7.83
C VAL A 251 8.73 -12.78 8.72
N GLU A 252 7.75 -11.88 8.86
CA GLU A 252 7.80 -10.69 9.69
C GLU A 252 7.94 -11.06 11.17
N LEU A 253 7.21 -12.08 11.63
CA LEU A 253 7.38 -12.61 12.99
C LEU A 253 8.74 -13.29 13.19
N ILE A 254 9.28 -13.98 12.18
CA ILE A 254 10.66 -14.51 12.25
C ILE A 254 11.66 -13.37 12.43
N LEU A 255 11.55 -12.29 11.65
CA LEU A 255 12.43 -11.11 11.75
C LEU A 255 12.22 -10.34 13.07
N GLY A 256 10.98 -10.20 13.52
CA GLY A 256 10.56 -9.41 14.68
C GLY A 256 10.73 -10.08 16.05
N GLY A 257 11.31 -11.28 16.12
CA GLY A 257 11.48 -12.00 17.41
C GLY A 257 10.22 -12.69 17.92
N GLY A 258 9.27 -12.98 17.03
CA GLY A 258 8.02 -13.66 17.32
C GLY A 258 6.91 -12.72 17.78
N VAL A 259 5.74 -13.28 18.11
CA VAL A 259 4.54 -12.54 18.55
C VAL A 259 4.83 -11.61 19.74
N ASP A 260 5.67 -12.05 20.67
CA ASP A 260 6.01 -11.28 21.88
C ASP A 260 7.13 -10.24 21.64
N GLY A 261 7.73 -10.19 20.45
CA GLY A 261 8.79 -9.25 20.11
C GLY A 261 10.10 -9.48 20.87
N ASP A 262 10.52 -10.74 21.06
CA ASP A 262 11.69 -11.08 21.87
C ASP A 262 12.98 -10.47 21.29
N GLY A 263 13.50 -9.45 21.96
CA GLY A 263 14.71 -8.72 21.57
C GLY A 263 16.00 -9.54 21.62
N GLU A 264 16.02 -10.75 22.20
CA GLU A 264 17.09 -11.72 21.98
C GLU A 264 16.93 -12.44 20.64
N LYS A 265 15.71 -12.87 20.31
CA LYS A 265 15.40 -13.52 19.04
C LYS A 265 15.59 -12.56 17.85
N VAL A 266 15.18 -11.29 17.96
CA VAL A 266 15.49 -10.25 16.96
C VAL A 266 16.99 -10.22 16.67
N ARG A 267 17.83 -10.05 17.70
CA ARG A 267 19.29 -9.98 17.54
C ARG A 267 19.91 -11.25 16.97
N GLU A 268 19.39 -12.42 17.35
CA GLU A 268 19.80 -13.72 16.79
C GLU A 268 19.52 -13.78 15.28
N VAL A 269 18.32 -13.36 14.87
CA VAL A 269 17.87 -13.38 13.48
C VAL A 269 18.57 -12.31 12.65
N GLU A 270 18.63 -11.06 13.09
CA GLU A 270 19.37 -9.97 12.43
C GLU A 270 20.85 -10.32 12.24
N GLY A 271 21.50 -10.85 13.29
CA GLY A 271 22.89 -11.28 13.25
C GLY A 271 23.11 -12.40 12.23
N TRP A 272 22.21 -13.39 12.19
CA TRP A 272 22.24 -14.45 11.19
C TRP A 272 22.03 -13.92 9.77
N VAL A 273 21.01 -13.09 9.56
CA VAL A 273 20.64 -12.51 8.25
C VAL A 273 21.79 -11.67 7.69
N LYS A 274 22.34 -10.76 8.49
CA LYS A 274 23.48 -9.89 8.14
C LYS A 274 24.72 -10.70 7.77
N TRP A 275 25.04 -11.72 8.56
CA TRP A 275 26.17 -12.61 8.27
C TRP A 275 25.92 -13.42 6.99
N VAL A 276 24.81 -14.14 6.93
CA VAL A 276 24.55 -15.13 5.86
C VAL A 276 24.30 -14.46 4.51
N GLY A 277 23.77 -13.24 4.48
CA GLY A 277 23.62 -12.43 3.26
C GLY A 277 24.94 -12.10 2.58
N GLY A 278 26.01 -11.87 3.36
CA GLY A 278 27.36 -11.63 2.84
C GLY A 278 28.11 -12.88 2.39
N VAL A 279 27.63 -14.09 2.71
CA VAL A 279 28.36 -15.33 2.38
C VAL A 279 28.22 -15.68 0.89
N ARG A 280 29.36 -15.76 0.21
CA ARG A 280 29.49 -16.31 -1.15
C ARG A 280 30.29 -17.62 -1.12
N TRP A 281 29.58 -18.74 -1.04
CA TRP A 281 30.20 -20.05 -1.26
C TRP A 281 30.68 -20.14 -2.71
N LYS A 282 31.99 -20.32 -2.93
CA LYS A 282 32.47 -20.83 -4.21
C LYS A 282 31.97 -22.26 -4.36
N SER A 283 31.46 -22.61 -5.53
CA SER A 283 31.29 -24.03 -5.88
C SER A 283 32.66 -24.70 -5.75
N ARG A 284 32.67 -25.85 -5.07
CA ARG A 284 33.69 -26.87 -5.33
C ARG A 284 33.27 -27.69 -6.54
#